data_AF-A0A9N9GJN4-F1
#
_entry.id   AF-A0A9N9GJN4-F1
#
_cell.length_a   1.000
_cell.length_b   1.000
_cell.length_c   1.000
_cell.angle_alpha   90.00
_cell.angle_beta   90.00
_cell.angle_gamma   90.00
#
_symmetry.space_group_name_H-M   'P 1'
#
loop_
_entity.id
_entity.type
_entity.pdbx_description
1 polymer ?
#
loop_
_entity_poly.entity_id
_entity_poly.type
_entity_poly.pdbx_seq_one_letter_code
_entity_poly.pdbx_strand_id
1 'polypeptide(L)'
;MTQSNEFSIDSEVGDNSNYSHRQSNQSISYTISDNDVNNDENSINPPPSYEESIVHSLNQFQSPISLNSRPIQGTNERQPLLKNTSERINGDPLNSMYHSTMDSPQINELNILRDDLTDFRVPEVEFDLLEDGVSSSDSRLNKDLGSLFEFFIEHNDKPEMAIIIQGYRIHGHGNGKHRKNIEIMDFRFTLDLTEYVSSHGEIRAVPTENTPNRNVIQALEEYLQRDSVWKGIEMRKVINWDYETITKVIVSTIRQQGYRRQIRISYPSRNNVVRVCADDGVTRFARNNDWMQNICCFSFLGVLFWPIMWLHEKSYKNELVSEFQMNISPREWFQRNVDIIVTNVRWL
;
A
#
# COMPACT_ATOMS: atom_id res chain seq x y z
N MET A 1 53.58 0.00 -20.66
CA MET A 1 52.81 0.05 -21.92
C MET A 1 51.92 -1.17 -21.95
N THR A 2 50.68 -1.01 -21.50
CA THR A 2 49.63 -2.02 -21.66
C THR A 2 48.31 -1.26 -21.59
N GLN A 3 47.73 -1.05 -22.78
CA GLN A 3 46.41 -0.44 -22.98
C GLN A 3 45.34 -1.46 -22.56
N SER A 4 44.36 -1.01 -21.79
CA SER A 4 43.13 -1.74 -21.53
C SER A 4 41.98 -0.99 -22.20
N ASN A 5 41.33 -1.68 -23.14
CA ASN A 5 40.23 -1.21 -23.97
C ASN A 5 38.98 -0.92 -23.15
N GLU A 6 38.32 0.18 -23.51
CA GLU A 6 36.92 0.49 -23.24
C GLU A 6 36.00 -0.50 -23.96
N PHE A 7 34.91 -0.88 -23.31
CA PHE A 7 33.81 -1.62 -23.92
C PHE A 7 32.50 -0.89 -23.57
N SER A 8 31.94 -0.21 -24.57
CA SER A 8 30.55 0.26 -24.59
C SER A 8 29.61 -0.93 -24.77
N ILE A 9 28.44 -0.90 -24.13
CA ILE A 9 27.31 -1.74 -24.50
C ILE A 9 26.09 -0.84 -24.68
N ASP A 10 25.45 -1.09 -25.81
CA ASP A 10 24.32 -0.38 -26.40
C ASP A 10 23.02 -0.50 -25.60
N SER A 11 22.22 0.54 -25.83
CA SER A 11 20.81 0.70 -25.49
C SER A 11 19.94 -0.40 -26.12
N GLU A 12 19.26 -1.17 -25.27
CA GLU A 12 18.15 -2.03 -25.69
C GLU A 12 16.83 -1.40 -25.25
N VAL A 13 15.97 -1.16 -26.24
CA VAL A 13 14.57 -0.74 -26.10
C VAL A 13 13.80 -1.97 -25.62
N GLY A 14 13.43 -1.99 -24.34
CA GLY A 14 12.63 -3.05 -23.73
C GLY A 14 11.15 -2.65 -23.62
N ASP A 15 10.29 -3.54 -24.10
CA ASP A 15 8.84 -3.41 -24.13
C ASP A 15 8.18 -3.13 -22.77
N ASN A 16 7.32 -2.11 -22.77
CA ASN A 16 6.41 -1.76 -21.69
C ASN A 16 5.22 -2.73 -21.63
N SER A 17 5.29 -3.78 -20.81
CA SER A 17 4.11 -4.36 -20.15
C SER A 17 4.55 -5.40 -19.12
N ASN A 18 4.59 -5.02 -17.85
CA ASN A 18 4.43 -5.88 -16.66
C ASN A 18 4.72 -5.07 -15.38
N TYR A 19 3.80 -4.17 -15.02
CA TYR A 19 3.76 -3.60 -13.68
C TYR A 19 2.95 -4.53 -12.76
N SER A 20 3.55 -5.63 -12.34
CA SER A 20 3.12 -6.35 -11.13
C SER A 20 4.15 -6.03 -10.06
N HIS A 21 3.90 -4.93 -9.33
CA HIS A 21 4.71 -4.57 -8.19
C HIS A 21 4.50 -5.65 -7.12
N ARG A 22 5.52 -6.49 -6.96
CA ARG A 22 5.63 -7.49 -5.90
C ARG A 22 5.73 -6.76 -4.55
N GLN A 23 4.59 -6.33 -3.99
CA GLN A 23 4.47 -5.71 -2.67
C GLN A 23 4.63 -6.78 -1.58
N SER A 24 5.86 -7.24 -1.36
CA SER A 24 6.19 -8.19 -0.29
C SER A 24 6.59 -7.45 0.98
N ASN A 25 5.68 -7.21 1.93
CA ASN A 25 5.91 -6.71 3.31
C ASN A 25 6.87 -5.53 3.50
N GLN A 26 7.31 -4.90 2.42
CA GLN A 26 8.30 -3.84 2.42
C GLN A 26 7.50 -2.58 2.67
N SER A 27 7.67 -2.04 3.89
CA SER A 27 7.46 -0.62 4.12
C SER A 27 8.03 0.12 2.92
N ILE A 28 7.14 0.75 2.13
CA ILE A 28 7.57 1.50 0.95
C ILE A 28 8.51 2.58 1.48
N SER A 29 9.78 2.48 1.12
CA SER A 29 10.83 3.34 1.65
C SER A 29 11.52 4.01 0.48
N TYR A 30 11.36 5.31 0.38
CA TYR A 30 12.06 6.12 -0.61
C TYR A 30 13.31 6.70 0.03
N THR A 31 14.47 6.38 -0.53
CA THR A 31 15.74 7.02 -0.16
C THR A 31 16.15 7.92 -1.32
N ILE A 32 16.30 9.21 -1.05
CA ILE A 32 16.67 10.19 -2.08
C ILE A 32 18.00 10.84 -1.70
N SER A 33 19.00 10.58 -2.55
CA SER A 33 20.34 11.15 -2.48
C SER A 33 20.46 12.32 -3.43
N ASP A 34 21.22 13.36 -3.06
CA ASP A 34 21.47 14.52 -3.94
C ASP A 34 22.25 14.14 -5.22
N ASN A 35 22.90 12.98 -5.26
CA ASN A 35 23.63 12.51 -6.44
C ASN A 35 22.73 12.15 -7.63
N ASP A 36 21.40 12.06 -7.45
CA ASP A 36 20.46 11.69 -8.52
C ASP A 36 19.86 12.92 -9.25
N VAL A 37 20.19 14.15 -8.84
CA VAL A 37 19.75 15.39 -9.52
C VAL A 37 20.88 15.90 -10.40
N ASN A 38 20.83 15.55 -11.68
CA ASN A 38 21.87 15.83 -12.69
C ASN A 38 22.19 17.34 -12.88
N ASN A 39 23.46 17.55 -13.24
CA ASN A 39 24.14 18.80 -13.56
C ASN A 39 23.53 19.58 -14.74
N ASP A 40 22.49 20.39 -14.50
CA ASP A 40 22.14 21.51 -15.37
C ASP A 40 22.59 22.84 -14.73
N GLU A 41 23.91 23.02 -14.61
CA GLU A 41 24.52 24.30 -14.26
C GLU A 41 24.47 25.25 -15.47
N ASN A 42 23.34 25.95 -15.69
CA ASN A 42 23.32 27.22 -16.44
C ASN A 42 21.95 27.91 -16.34
N SER A 43 21.67 28.53 -15.18
CA SER A 43 20.82 29.74 -15.03
C SER A 43 20.46 29.91 -13.54
N ILE A 44 21.14 30.81 -12.84
CA ILE A 44 20.81 31.14 -11.45
C ILE A 44 19.68 32.17 -11.46
N ASN A 45 18.45 31.69 -11.65
CA ASN A 45 17.29 32.46 -11.23
C ASN A 45 17.17 32.39 -9.70
N PRO A 46 16.74 33.47 -9.02
CA PRO A 46 16.44 33.40 -7.60
C PRO A 46 15.42 32.28 -7.35
N PRO A 47 15.54 31.54 -6.24
CA PRO A 47 14.60 30.46 -5.95
C PRO A 47 13.17 31.03 -5.92
N PRO A 48 12.19 30.35 -6.54
CA PRO A 48 10.81 30.79 -6.55
C PRO A 48 10.30 30.98 -5.13
N SER A 49 9.35 31.90 -4.95
CA SER A 49 8.72 32.11 -3.64
C SER A 49 8.07 30.80 -3.14
N TYR A 50 7.90 30.66 -1.82
CA TYR A 50 7.22 29.49 -1.24
C TYR A 50 5.85 29.24 -1.90
N GLU A 51 5.08 30.30 -2.12
CA GLU A 51 3.79 30.24 -2.80
C GLU A 51 3.94 29.83 -4.28
N GLU A 52 4.94 30.33 -4.98
CA GLU A 52 5.22 29.96 -6.38
C GLU A 52 5.69 28.51 -6.53
N SER A 53 6.50 28.00 -5.59
CA SER A 53 6.96 26.61 -5.62
C SER A 53 5.82 25.64 -5.31
N ILE A 54 4.93 25.99 -4.39
CA ILE A 54 3.69 25.26 -4.14
C ILE A 54 2.82 25.27 -5.40
N VAL A 55 2.61 26.43 -6.02
CA VAL A 55 1.78 26.55 -7.22
C VAL A 55 2.42 25.82 -8.41
N HIS A 56 3.72 25.91 -8.63
CA HIS A 56 4.41 25.21 -9.73
C HIS A 56 4.42 23.70 -9.53
N SER A 57 4.72 23.22 -8.32
CA SER A 57 4.65 21.80 -8.01
C SER A 57 3.22 21.25 -8.09
N LEU A 58 2.20 22.05 -7.78
CA LEU A 58 0.80 21.60 -7.85
C LEU A 58 0.18 21.73 -9.25
N ASN A 59 0.57 22.73 -10.04
CA ASN A 59 0.06 22.96 -11.39
C ASN A 59 0.71 22.05 -12.44
N GLN A 60 1.92 21.54 -12.20
CA GLN A 60 2.54 20.54 -13.09
C GLN A 60 1.75 19.22 -13.20
N PHE A 61 0.77 18.98 -12.33
CA PHE A 61 -0.06 17.78 -12.33
C PHE A 61 -1.48 17.99 -12.88
N GLN A 62 -1.83 19.19 -13.35
CA GLN A 62 -3.08 19.44 -14.06
C GLN A 62 -2.85 19.35 -15.58
N SER A 63 -2.64 18.13 -16.09
CA SER A 63 -2.74 17.90 -17.53
C SER A 63 -4.21 18.00 -17.95
N PRO A 64 -4.58 18.84 -18.94
CA PRO A 64 -5.94 18.84 -19.45
C PRO A 64 -6.20 17.53 -20.19
N ILE A 65 -7.12 16.72 -19.67
CA ILE A 65 -7.70 15.59 -20.41
C ILE A 65 -8.47 16.20 -21.58
N SER A 66 -7.89 16.14 -22.78
CA SER A 66 -8.56 16.52 -24.02
C SER A 66 -9.62 15.48 -24.37
N LEU A 67 -10.86 15.70 -23.91
CA LEU A 67 -12.02 14.98 -24.42
C LEU A 67 -12.29 15.43 -25.87
N ASN A 68 -11.88 14.59 -26.82
CA ASN A 68 -12.30 14.70 -28.22
C ASN A 68 -13.75 14.21 -28.35
N SER A 69 -14.73 15.10 -28.13
CA SER A 69 -16.14 14.83 -28.43
C SER A 69 -16.49 15.34 -29.83
N ARG A 70 -16.81 14.40 -30.74
CA ARG A 70 -17.45 14.62 -32.03
C ARG A 70 -18.85 15.25 -31.86
N PRO A 71 -19.27 16.21 -32.69
CA PRO A 71 -20.62 16.74 -32.67
C PRO A 71 -21.57 15.89 -33.52
N ILE A 72 -22.72 15.52 -32.95
CA ILE A 72 -23.89 15.03 -33.69
C ILE A 72 -24.88 16.19 -33.81
N GLN A 73 -25.29 16.48 -35.04
CA GLN A 73 -26.33 17.44 -35.42
C GLN A 73 -27.73 16.83 -35.20
N GLY A 74 -28.70 17.67 -34.82
CA GLY A 74 -30.15 17.39 -34.86
C GLY A 74 -30.93 18.48 -34.10
N THR A 75 -31.27 19.58 -34.77
CA THR A 75 -32.62 19.94 -35.28
C THR A 75 -33.56 20.64 -34.29
N ASN A 76 -34.03 21.80 -34.75
CA ASN A 76 -34.94 22.78 -34.14
C ASN A 76 -36.31 22.23 -33.74
N GLU A 77 -36.91 22.81 -32.70
CA GLU A 77 -38.28 23.34 -32.77
C GLU A 77 -38.55 24.45 -31.72
N ARG A 78 -39.37 25.43 -32.11
CA ARG A 78 -39.65 26.70 -31.42
C ARG A 78 -41.01 26.66 -30.69
N GLN A 79 -41.00 27.10 -29.42
CA GLN A 79 -41.95 28.01 -28.71
C GLN A 79 -43.44 27.60 -28.50
N PRO A 80 -44.25 28.25 -27.61
CA PRO A 80 -43.99 29.45 -26.77
C PRO A 80 -44.44 29.41 -25.27
N LEU A 81 -43.82 30.33 -24.50
CA LEU A 81 -44.38 31.30 -23.54
C LEU A 81 -45.68 30.96 -22.75
N LEU A 82 -45.55 30.80 -21.43
CA LEU A 82 -46.53 31.28 -20.46
C LEU A 82 -45.85 31.72 -19.15
N LYS A 83 -46.45 32.73 -18.54
CA LYS A 83 -45.91 33.70 -17.59
C LYS A 83 -46.49 33.46 -16.18
N ASN A 84 -45.72 33.82 -15.16
CA ASN A 84 -46.10 34.03 -13.74
C ASN A 84 -46.27 32.72 -12.93
N THR A 85 -45.85 32.57 -11.67
CA THR A 85 -45.79 33.50 -10.54
C THR A 85 -44.81 32.97 -9.47
N SER A 86 -44.05 33.89 -8.87
CA SER A 86 -43.41 33.89 -7.53
C SER A 86 -43.77 32.76 -6.56
N GLU A 87 -42.76 32.07 -6.00
CA GLU A 87 -42.45 32.08 -4.56
C GLU A 87 -41.27 31.16 -4.20
N ARG A 88 -40.47 31.63 -3.22
CA ARG A 88 -39.70 30.88 -2.21
C ARG A 88 -38.28 30.34 -2.50
N ILE A 89 -37.39 30.97 -1.72
CA ILE A 89 -36.33 30.41 -0.84
C ILE A 89 -35.02 29.99 -1.53
N ASN A 90 -34.06 30.89 -1.35
CA ASN A 90 -32.62 30.65 -1.44
C ASN A 90 -32.21 29.47 -0.54
N GLY A 91 -31.55 28.49 -1.14
CA GLY A 91 -30.87 27.40 -0.48
C GLY A 91 -30.03 26.66 -1.51
N ASP A 92 -28.86 27.20 -1.82
CA ASP A 92 -27.85 26.53 -2.65
C ASP A 92 -27.46 25.18 -2.03
N PRO A 93 -27.51 24.05 -2.77
CA PRO A 93 -26.80 22.85 -2.42
C PRO A 93 -25.50 22.80 -3.24
N LEU A 94 -24.40 23.24 -2.64
CA LEU A 94 -23.05 22.96 -3.15
C LEU A 94 -22.62 21.55 -2.71
N ASN A 95 -22.10 20.78 -3.66
CA ASN A 95 -21.30 19.55 -3.49
C ASN A 95 -21.96 18.33 -2.84
N SER A 96 -22.71 17.59 -3.65
CA SER A 96 -22.91 16.14 -3.52
C SER A 96 -22.72 15.51 -4.91
N MET A 97 -21.48 15.45 -5.38
CA MET A 97 -21.17 14.91 -6.71
C MET A 97 -19.95 13.98 -6.67
N TYR A 98 -19.87 13.07 -5.70
CA TYR A 98 -19.04 11.85 -5.76
C TYR A 98 -19.65 10.76 -4.85
N HIS A 99 -20.85 10.31 -5.16
CA HIS A 99 -21.31 8.98 -4.77
C HIS A 99 -21.89 8.32 -6.03
N SER A 100 -21.00 8.00 -6.96
CA SER A 100 -21.32 7.04 -8.01
C SER A 100 -21.07 5.67 -7.40
N THR A 101 -22.03 5.17 -6.64
CA THR A 101 -22.09 3.76 -6.25
C THR A 101 -22.30 2.99 -7.54
N MET A 102 -21.19 2.52 -8.13
CA MET A 102 -21.25 1.47 -9.12
C MET A 102 -21.85 0.26 -8.41
N ASP A 103 -23.09 -0.08 -8.76
CA ASP A 103 -23.72 -1.34 -8.39
C ASP A 103 -22.88 -2.46 -8.99
N SER A 104 -21.84 -2.86 -8.26
CA SER A 104 -20.96 -3.93 -8.66
C SER A 104 -21.72 -5.25 -8.46
N PRO A 105 -21.98 -6.04 -9.52
CA PRO A 105 -22.80 -7.25 -9.44
C PRO A 105 -22.25 -8.29 -8.44
N GLN A 106 -20.99 -8.19 -8.04
CA GLN A 106 -20.37 -9.06 -7.03
C GLN A 106 -20.93 -8.84 -5.62
N ILE A 107 -21.41 -7.62 -5.29
CA ILE A 107 -21.96 -7.34 -3.96
C ILE A 107 -23.32 -8.04 -3.78
N ASN A 108 -24.09 -8.22 -4.85
CA ASN A 108 -25.38 -8.91 -4.78
C ASN A 108 -25.24 -10.41 -4.52
N GLU A 109 -24.24 -11.10 -5.08
CA GLU A 109 -23.98 -12.51 -4.75
C GLU A 109 -23.54 -12.68 -3.29
N LEU A 110 -22.76 -11.74 -2.78
CA LEU A 110 -22.32 -11.70 -1.38
C LEU A 110 -23.46 -11.47 -0.40
N ASN A 111 -24.40 -10.60 -0.73
CA ASN A 111 -25.57 -10.35 0.10
C ASN A 111 -26.53 -11.55 0.14
N ILE A 112 -26.66 -12.29 -0.98
CA ILE A 112 -27.48 -13.52 -1.02
C ILE A 112 -26.86 -14.61 -0.12
N LEU A 113 -25.54 -14.76 -0.12
CA LEU A 113 -24.84 -15.66 0.81
C LEU A 113 -25.00 -15.22 2.27
N ARG A 114 -25.02 -13.92 2.54
CA ARG A 114 -25.12 -13.37 3.90
C ARG A 114 -26.50 -13.58 4.51
N ASP A 115 -27.58 -13.45 3.75
CA ASP A 115 -28.95 -13.61 4.27
C ASP A 115 -29.23 -15.07 4.69
N ASP A 116 -28.64 -16.06 4.02
CA ASP A 116 -28.81 -17.49 4.34
C ASP A 116 -27.99 -17.94 5.58
N LEU A 117 -27.04 -17.11 6.05
CA LEU A 117 -26.11 -17.43 7.14
C LEU A 117 -26.52 -16.86 8.52
N THR A 118 -27.62 -16.10 8.62
CA THR A 118 -27.94 -15.29 9.81
C THR A 118 -28.44 -16.06 11.04
N ASP A 119 -28.81 -17.35 10.93
CA ASP A 119 -29.42 -18.11 12.04
C ASP A 119 -28.44 -19.03 12.80
N PHE A 120 -27.17 -19.07 12.41
CA PHE A 120 -26.15 -19.83 13.11
C PHE A 120 -25.32 -18.89 13.99
N ARG A 121 -25.48 -18.99 15.32
CA ARG A 121 -24.47 -18.47 16.26
C ARG A 121 -23.18 -19.25 16.01
N VAL A 122 -22.32 -18.70 15.16
CA VAL A 122 -21.01 -19.26 14.88
C VAL A 122 -20.23 -19.27 16.19
N PRO A 123 -19.78 -20.44 16.68
CA PRO A 123 -18.97 -20.48 17.88
C PRO A 123 -17.71 -19.65 17.65
N GLU A 124 -17.27 -18.90 18.66
CA GLU A 124 -16.11 -18.01 18.59
C GLU A 124 -14.88 -18.72 18.01
N VAL A 125 -14.30 -18.19 16.93
CA VAL A 125 -13.13 -18.75 16.24
C VAL A 125 -11.86 -18.42 17.02
N GLU A 126 -10.99 -19.40 17.27
CA GLU A 126 -9.71 -19.16 17.97
C GLU A 126 -8.73 -18.44 17.03
N PHE A 127 -8.19 -17.30 17.46
CA PHE A 127 -7.17 -16.55 16.71
C PHE A 127 -6.14 -15.91 17.63
N ASP A 128 -4.96 -15.66 17.06
CA ASP A 128 -3.86 -14.94 17.68
C ASP A 128 -3.75 -13.52 17.10
N LEU A 129 -3.47 -12.56 17.97
CA LEU A 129 -3.09 -11.20 17.57
C LEU A 129 -1.56 -11.13 17.37
N LEU A 130 -1.15 -10.69 16.19
CA LEU A 130 0.24 -10.44 15.79
C LEU A 130 0.48 -8.93 15.62
N GLU A 131 1.75 -8.51 15.56
CA GLU A 131 2.09 -7.10 15.30
C GLU A 131 1.60 -6.64 13.91
N ASP A 132 1.63 -7.54 12.93
CA ASP A 132 1.20 -7.30 11.55
C ASP A 132 -0.29 -7.60 11.30
N GLY A 133 -1.02 -8.15 12.28
CA GLY A 133 -2.47 -8.34 12.21
C GLY A 133 -2.98 -9.59 12.92
N VAL A 134 -3.79 -10.40 12.24
CA VAL A 134 -4.51 -11.51 12.87
C VAL A 134 -4.15 -12.82 12.21
N SER A 135 -4.00 -13.89 13.00
CA SER A 135 -3.79 -15.21 12.45
C SER A 135 -4.59 -16.28 13.19
N SER A 136 -5.27 -17.14 12.45
CA SER A 136 -5.99 -18.29 12.99
C SER A 136 -5.47 -19.60 12.41
N SER A 137 -5.49 -20.64 13.23
CA SER A 137 -5.26 -22.05 12.86
C SER A 137 -6.48 -22.90 13.22
N ASP A 138 -7.67 -22.31 13.36
CA ASP A 138 -8.88 -23.06 13.72
C ASP A 138 -9.25 -24.08 12.63
N SER A 139 -9.50 -25.32 13.06
CA SER A 139 -9.89 -26.44 12.20
C SER A 139 -11.13 -26.19 11.37
N ARG A 140 -12.02 -25.29 11.82
CA ARG A 140 -13.28 -24.97 11.14
C ARG A 140 -13.06 -24.14 9.88
N LEU A 141 -12.14 -23.18 9.95
CA LEU A 141 -11.75 -22.35 8.80
C LEU A 141 -11.13 -23.18 7.66
N ASN A 142 -10.65 -24.39 7.98
CA ASN A 142 -10.07 -25.33 7.04
C ASN A 142 -11.07 -26.31 6.40
N LYS A 143 -12.32 -26.32 6.86
CA LYS A 143 -13.36 -27.28 6.44
C LYS A 143 -14.57 -26.59 5.81
N ASP A 144 -14.91 -25.40 6.29
CA ASP A 144 -16.10 -24.67 5.88
C ASP A 144 -15.74 -23.36 5.17
N LEU A 145 -16.30 -23.20 3.96
CA LEU A 145 -16.10 -22.01 3.12
C LEU A 145 -16.76 -20.77 3.72
N GLY A 146 -17.95 -20.94 4.32
CA GLY A 146 -18.69 -19.84 4.94
C GLY A 146 -17.91 -19.24 6.10
N SER A 147 -17.51 -20.08 7.06
CA SER A 147 -16.70 -19.68 8.22
C SER A 147 -15.38 -19.02 7.81
N LEU A 148 -14.71 -19.53 6.77
CA LEU A 148 -13.46 -18.95 6.26
C LEU A 148 -13.69 -17.55 5.68
N PHE A 149 -14.74 -17.40 4.87
CA PHE A 149 -15.07 -16.12 4.27
C PHE A 149 -15.50 -15.09 5.33
N GLU A 150 -16.37 -15.49 6.27
CA GLU A 150 -16.82 -14.66 7.38
C GLU A 150 -15.65 -14.19 8.24
N PHE A 151 -14.69 -15.08 8.55
CA PHE A 151 -13.49 -14.73 9.29
C PHE A 151 -12.68 -13.61 8.61
N PHE A 152 -12.52 -13.67 7.29
CA PHE A 152 -11.84 -12.60 6.55
C PHE A 152 -12.62 -11.29 6.57
N ILE A 153 -13.95 -11.32 6.49
CA ILE A 153 -14.81 -10.13 6.57
C ILE A 153 -14.77 -9.51 7.96
N GLU A 154 -14.88 -10.32 9.01
CA GLU A 154 -14.83 -9.89 10.41
C GLU A 154 -13.52 -9.18 10.75
N HIS A 155 -12.41 -9.70 10.23
CA HIS A 155 -11.06 -9.14 10.43
C HIS A 155 -10.60 -8.23 9.28
N ASN A 156 -11.53 -7.77 8.44
CA ASN A 156 -11.27 -6.75 7.43
C ASN A 156 -11.40 -5.33 8.00
N ASP A 157 -10.95 -5.13 9.23
CA ASP A 157 -10.92 -3.85 9.90
C ASP A 157 -9.81 -2.96 9.34
N LYS A 158 -10.00 -1.65 9.50
CA LYS A 158 -9.11 -0.60 8.99
C LYS A 158 -7.66 -0.82 9.47
N PRO A 159 -6.67 -0.91 8.57
CA PRO A 159 -5.26 -0.98 8.96
C PRO A 159 -4.79 0.35 9.57
N GLU A 160 -3.83 0.28 10.48
CA GLU A 160 -3.14 1.47 10.99
C GLU A 160 -2.02 1.85 10.05
N MET A 161 -1.81 3.15 9.85
CA MET A 161 -0.80 3.64 8.92
C MET A 161 -0.13 4.89 9.45
N ALA A 162 1.18 5.01 9.24
CA ALA A 162 1.92 6.22 9.54
C ALA A 162 2.91 6.59 8.44
N ILE A 163 3.39 7.84 8.46
CA ILE A 163 4.55 8.30 7.70
C ILE A 163 5.69 8.50 8.68
N ILE A 164 6.80 7.81 8.47
CA ILE A 164 8.04 8.06 9.20
C ILE A 164 9.00 8.82 8.28
N ILE A 165 9.38 10.02 8.69
CA ILE A 165 10.32 10.89 7.98
C ILE A 165 11.64 10.90 8.74
N GLN A 166 12.72 10.55 8.06
CA GLN A 166 14.06 10.46 8.62
C GLN A 166 15.05 11.27 7.79
N GLY A 167 15.81 12.13 8.45
CA GLY A 167 17.01 12.74 7.90
C GLY A 167 18.23 12.07 8.51
N TYR A 168 19.17 11.62 7.69
CA TYR A 168 20.45 11.09 8.17
C TYR A 168 21.64 11.50 7.30
N ARG A 169 22.82 11.41 7.90
CA ARG A 169 24.12 11.56 7.24
C ARG A 169 24.89 10.25 7.29
N ILE A 170 25.66 9.97 6.26
CA ILE A 170 26.58 8.83 6.23
C ILE A 170 27.97 9.34 6.55
N HIS A 171 28.55 8.91 7.67
CA HIS A 171 29.92 9.21 8.03
C HIS A 171 30.81 8.00 7.72
N GLY A 172 31.77 8.17 6.81
CA GLY A 172 32.79 7.16 6.53
C GLY A 172 33.87 7.21 7.60
N HIS A 173 33.87 6.28 8.55
CA HIS A 173 34.98 6.11 9.49
C HIS A 173 35.96 5.09 8.91
N GLY A 174 37.21 5.49 8.69
CA GLY A 174 38.22 4.62 8.09
C GLY A 174 39.62 4.83 8.65
N ASN A 175 40.10 3.85 9.43
CA ASN A 175 41.52 3.61 9.66
C ASN A 175 41.98 2.51 8.67
N GLY A 176 42.28 2.87 7.40
CA GLY A 176 42.81 1.93 6.40
C GLY A 176 41.77 1.14 5.58
N LYS A 177 42.14 -0.10 5.16
CA LYS A 177 41.46 -0.94 4.13
C LYS A 177 39.96 -1.22 4.34
N HIS A 178 39.37 -0.87 5.48
CA HIS A 178 37.95 -1.02 5.75
C HIS A 178 37.33 0.34 6.08
N ARG A 179 36.58 0.90 5.12
CA ARG A 179 35.69 2.04 5.37
C ARG A 179 34.37 1.49 5.89
N LYS A 180 33.99 1.83 7.12
CA LYS A 180 32.65 1.56 7.66
C LYS A 180 31.82 2.83 7.52
N ASN A 181 30.73 2.73 6.78
CA ASN A 181 29.72 3.79 6.72
C ASN A 181 28.84 3.68 7.98
N ILE A 182 28.81 4.75 8.77
CA ILE A 182 27.96 4.88 9.95
C ILE A 182 26.86 5.88 9.60
N GLU A 183 25.61 5.43 9.64
CA GLU A 183 24.44 6.31 9.52
C GLU A 183 24.26 7.06 10.85
N ILE A 184 24.31 8.39 10.81
CA ILE A 184 24.02 9.26 11.95
C ILE A 184 22.69 9.94 11.63
N MET A 185 21.67 9.67 12.44
CA MET A 185 20.34 10.24 12.31
C MET A 185 20.34 11.68 12.81
N ASP A 186 19.93 12.60 11.94
CA ASP A 186 19.83 14.04 12.22
C ASP A 186 18.44 14.37 12.79
N PHE A 187 17.38 13.83 12.19
CA PHE A 187 16.01 13.95 12.70
C PHE A 187 15.18 12.70 12.36
N ARG A 188 14.17 12.43 13.18
CA ARG A 188 13.15 11.40 12.96
C ARG A 188 11.86 11.78 13.64
N PHE A 189 10.78 11.83 12.88
CA PHE A 189 9.44 12.01 13.42
C PHE A 189 8.43 11.17 12.63
N THR A 190 7.26 10.99 13.25
CA THR A 190 6.20 10.12 12.74
C THR A 190 4.88 10.87 12.75
N LEU A 191 4.14 10.76 11.64
CA LEU A 191 2.81 11.35 11.48
C LEU A 191 1.81 10.22 11.24
N ASP A 192 0.76 10.19 12.06
CA ASP A 192 -0.30 9.18 11.95
C ASP A 192 -1.23 9.50 10.77
N LEU A 193 -1.57 8.47 10.00
CA LEU A 193 -2.49 8.53 8.87
C LEU A 193 -3.78 7.74 9.10
N THR A 194 -3.88 7.02 10.21
CA THR A 194 -4.93 6.04 10.48
C THR A 194 -6.33 6.67 10.43
N GLU A 195 -6.47 7.95 10.79
CA GLU A 195 -7.75 8.67 10.71
C GLU A 195 -8.25 8.88 9.28
N TYR A 196 -7.34 8.90 8.30
CA TYR A 196 -7.67 9.14 6.90
C TYR A 196 -7.93 7.86 6.10
N VAL A 197 -7.58 6.69 6.64
CA VAL A 197 -7.87 5.41 5.99
C VAL A 197 -9.38 5.14 6.09
N SER A 198 -9.98 4.69 4.99
CA SER A 198 -11.39 4.25 4.97
C SER A 198 -11.64 3.12 5.98
N SER A 199 -12.82 3.09 6.58
CA SER A 199 -13.16 2.09 7.59
C SER A 199 -13.33 0.68 7.03
N HIS A 200 -13.59 0.54 5.73
CA HIS A 200 -13.89 -0.72 5.07
C HIS A 200 -13.03 -0.86 3.81
N GLY A 201 -12.41 -2.03 3.65
CA GLY A 201 -11.65 -2.38 2.44
C GLY A 201 -12.45 -3.29 1.53
N GLU A 202 -12.19 -3.22 0.22
CA GLU A 202 -12.76 -4.12 -0.76
C GLU A 202 -11.87 -5.35 -0.94
N ILE A 203 -12.36 -6.54 -0.57
CA ILE A 203 -11.62 -7.79 -0.71
C ILE A 203 -11.65 -8.25 -2.19
N ARG A 204 -10.48 -8.51 -2.75
CA ARG A 204 -10.26 -9.03 -4.10
C ARG A 204 -9.28 -10.18 -4.06
N ALA A 205 -9.46 -11.15 -4.96
CA ALA A 205 -8.46 -12.19 -5.18
C ALA A 205 -7.35 -11.67 -6.09
N VAL A 206 -6.11 -12.03 -5.76
CA VAL A 206 -4.96 -11.67 -6.59
C VAL A 206 -4.98 -12.52 -7.87
N PRO A 207 -4.94 -11.89 -9.06
CA PRO A 207 -4.87 -12.62 -10.33
C PRO A 207 -3.65 -13.52 -10.35
N THR A 208 -3.84 -14.77 -10.77
CA THR A 208 -2.73 -15.71 -11.03
C THR A 208 -2.58 -15.87 -12.53
N GLU A 209 -1.36 -16.17 -13.03
CA GLU A 209 -1.08 -16.35 -14.47
C GLU A 209 -2.07 -17.31 -15.15
N ASN A 210 -2.51 -18.35 -14.43
CA ASN A 210 -3.46 -19.35 -14.93
C ASN A 210 -4.93 -18.89 -14.87
N THR A 211 -5.26 -17.93 -14.01
CA THR A 211 -6.63 -17.51 -13.69
C THR A 211 -6.66 -15.99 -13.46
N PRO A 212 -6.71 -15.18 -14.53
CA PRO A 212 -6.66 -13.72 -14.43
C PRO A 212 -7.93 -13.12 -13.80
N ASN A 213 -9.07 -13.79 -13.94
CA ASN A 213 -10.38 -13.35 -13.42
C ASN A 213 -10.81 -14.19 -12.20
N ARG A 214 -9.86 -14.48 -11.30
CA ARG A 214 -10.13 -15.25 -10.08
C ARG A 214 -11.02 -14.40 -9.16
N ASN A 215 -12.15 -14.93 -8.71
CA ASN A 215 -12.97 -14.28 -7.69
C ASN A 215 -12.52 -14.72 -6.27
N VAL A 216 -12.98 -14.00 -5.23
CA VAL A 216 -12.62 -14.30 -3.84
C VAL A 216 -13.06 -15.70 -3.43
N ILE A 217 -14.30 -16.08 -3.78
CA ILE A 217 -14.87 -17.38 -3.42
C ILE A 217 -14.06 -18.55 -4.03
N GLN A 218 -13.71 -18.47 -5.31
CA GLN A 218 -12.86 -19.45 -5.98
C GLN A 218 -11.49 -19.55 -5.31
N ALA A 219 -10.89 -18.43 -4.89
CA ALA A 219 -9.62 -18.45 -4.19
C ALA A 219 -9.72 -19.20 -2.84
N LEU A 220 -10.81 -19.00 -2.11
CA LEU A 220 -11.08 -19.72 -0.87
C LEU A 220 -11.38 -21.21 -1.10
N GLU A 221 -12.16 -21.54 -2.12
CA GLU A 221 -12.45 -22.93 -2.51
C GLU A 221 -11.17 -23.68 -2.89
N GLU A 222 -10.29 -23.06 -3.69
CA GLU A 222 -8.99 -23.64 -4.07
C GLU A 222 -8.09 -23.89 -2.84
N TYR A 223 -8.15 -23.02 -1.83
CA TYR A 223 -7.49 -23.24 -0.56
C TYR A 223 -8.07 -24.44 0.20
N LEU A 224 -9.39 -24.58 0.26
CA LEU A 224 -10.04 -25.72 0.93
C LEU A 224 -9.74 -27.05 0.23
N GLN A 225 -9.76 -27.06 -1.11
CA GLN A 225 -9.47 -28.25 -1.93
C GLN A 225 -8.00 -28.70 -1.88
N ARG A 226 -7.08 -27.80 -1.50
CA ARG A 226 -5.66 -28.13 -1.37
C ARG A 226 -5.46 -29.10 -0.20
N ASP A 227 -5.00 -30.32 -0.48
CA ASP A 227 -4.61 -31.30 0.54
C ASP A 227 -3.12 -31.20 0.84
N SER A 228 -2.72 -30.11 1.48
CA SER A 228 -1.34 -29.94 1.94
C SER A 228 -1.33 -29.59 3.41
N VAL A 229 -0.50 -30.31 4.17
CA VAL A 229 -0.25 -30.08 5.62
C VAL A 229 0.15 -28.63 5.91
N TRP A 230 0.74 -27.95 4.92
CA TRP A 230 1.30 -26.62 5.05
C TRP A 230 0.51 -25.56 4.27
N LYS A 231 -0.78 -25.78 4.04
CA LYS A 231 -1.58 -24.74 3.37
C LYS A 231 -1.80 -23.56 4.30
N GLY A 232 -1.61 -22.37 3.76
CA GLY A 232 -2.03 -21.13 4.37
C GLY A 232 -2.62 -20.22 3.30
N ILE A 233 -3.57 -19.40 3.71
CA ILE A 233 -4.12 -18.33 2.90
C ILE A 233 -3.96 -17.02 3.66
N GLU A 234 -3.50 -16.00 2.94
CA GLU A 234 -3.22 -14.68 3.49
C GLU A 234 -4.02 -13.62 2.73
N MET A 235 -4.71 -12.76 3.48
CA MET A 235 -5.30 -11.52 2.99
C MET A 235 -4.46 -10.35 3.45
N ARG A 236 -3.96 -9.56 2.48
CA ARG A 236 -3.22 -8.32 2.76
C ARG A 236 -4.10 -7.10 2.60
N LYS A 237 -4.12 -6.24 3.60
CA LYS A 237 -4.77 -4.93 3.54
C LYS A 237 -3.81 -3.96 2.88
N VAL A 238 -4.18 -3.46 1.70
CA VAL A 238 -3.38 -2.53 0.88
C VAL A 238 -4.09 -1.19 0.86
N ILE A 239 -3.38 -0.14 1.24
CA ILE A 239 -3.91 1.22 1.22
C ILE A 239 -3.54 1.85 -0.14
N ASN A 240 -4.56 2.20 -0.91
CA ASN A 240 -4.44 2.90 -2.18
C ASN A 240 -4.27 4.40 -1.91
N TRP A 241 -3.04 4.88 -2.10
CA TRP A 241 -2.68 6.29 -1.95
C TRP A 241 -1.55 6.66 -2.90
N ASP A 242 -1.44 7.92 -3.28
CA ASP A 242 -0.36 8.41 -4.14
C ASP A 242 0.87 8.77 -3.28
N TYR A 243 1.57 7.71 -2.88
CA TYR A 243 2.80 7.74 -2.09
C TYR A 243 3.92 8.55 -2.76
N GLU A 244 3.99 8.51 -4.09
CA GLU A 244 5.05 9.14 -4.85
C GLU A 244 4.92 10.67 -4.80
N THR A 245 3.72 11.18 -5.08
CA THR A 245 3.46 12.62 -5.02
C THR A 245 3.71 13.18 -3.62
N ILE A 246 3.21 12.51 -2.58
CA ILE A 246 3.42 13.00 -1.21
C ILE A 246 4.91 12.96 -0.81
N THR A 247 5.63 11.89 -1.17
CA THR A 247 7.08 11.77 -0.93
C THR A 247 7.84 12.92 -1.59
N LYS A 248 7.55 13.20 -2.87
CA LYS A 248 8.20 14.27 -3.64
C LYS A 248 7.98 15.64 -3.00
N VAL A 249 6.75 15.93 -2.59
CA VAL A 249 6.41 17.22 -1.97
C VAL A 249 7.08 17.38 -0.61
N ILE A 250 7.04 16.36 0.25
CA ILE A 250 7.73 16.39 1.56
C ILE A 250 9.24 16.62 1.36
N VAL A 251 9.86 15.87 0.45
CA VAL A 251 11.30 15.97 0.18
C VAL A 251 11.64 17.37 -0.34
N SER A 252 10.89 17.90 -1.30
CA SER A 252 11.09 19.25 -1.83
C SER A 252 11.03 20.29 -0.72
N THR A 253 10.02 20.23 0.15
CA THR A 253 9.89 21.15 1.28
C THR A 253 11.04 21.04 2.29
N ILE A 254 11.51 19.83 2.60
CA ILE A 254 12.69 19.63 3.47
C ILE A 254 13.95 20.24 2.82
N ARG A 255 14.13 20.06 1.51
CA ARG A 255 15.26 20.66 0.77
C ARG A 255 15.19 22.19 0.77
N GLN A 256 14.00 22.78 0.67
CA GLN A 256 13.79 24.23 0.76
C GLN A 256 14.17 24.80 2.14
N GLN A 257 14.04 24.01 3.21
CA GLN A 257 14.54 24.38 4.54
C GLN A 257 16.08 24.33 4.68
N GLY A 258 16.79 23.92 3.62
CA GLY A 258 18.25 23.90 3.58
C GLY A 258 18.90 22.56 3.96
N TYR A 259 18.11 21.52 4.24
CA TYR A 259 18.65 20.19 4.54
C TYR A 259 19.14 19.50 3.25
N ARG A 260 20.44 19.25 3.13
CA ARG A 260 21.10 18.72 1.90
C ARG A 260 21.62 17.28 2.05
N ARG A 261 21.08 16.48 2.96
CA ARG A 261 21.60 15.13 3.23
C ARG A 261 20.61 14.06 2.81
N GLN A 262 20.78 12.82 3.27
CA GLN A 262 19.88 11.73 2.91
C GLN A 262 18.56 11.90 3.64
N ILE A 263 17.46 11.74 2.91
CA ILE A 263 16.10 11.71 3.45
C ILE A 263 15.52 10.34 3.13
N ARG A 264 15.00 9.67 4.15
CA ARG A 264 14.24 8.42 4.02
C ARG A 264 12.83 8.66 4.53
N ILE A 265 11.86 8.44 3.65
CA ILE A 265 10.43 8.46 4.00
C ILE A 265 9.91 7.05 3.86
N SER A 266 9.28 6.55 4.92
CA SER A 266 8.69 5.22 4.94
C SER A 266 7.23 5.24 5.39
N TYR A 267 6.44 4.31 4.86
CA TYR A 267 5.01 4.17 5.12
C TYR A 267 4.72 2.84 5.81
N PRO A 268 5.09 2.67 7.10
CA PRO A 268 4.71 1.47 7.83
C PRO A 268 3.19 1.36 7.96
N SER A 269 2.71 0.13 7.82
CA SER A 269 1.33 -0.25 8.08
C SER A 269 1.32 -1.34 9.16
N ARG A 270 0.33 -1.31 10.05
CA ARG A 270 0.11 -2.34 11.08
C ARG A 270 -1.30 -2.88 10.94
N ASN A 271 -1.52 -4.06 11.50
CA ASN A 271 -2.79 -4.76 11.37
C ASN A 271 -3.23 -4.90 9.89
N ASN A 272 -2.26 -5.15 9.01
CA ASN A 272 -2.44 -5.17 7.57
C ASN A 272 -2.46 -6.58 6.99
N VAL A 273 -2.46 -7.61 7.84
CA VAL A 273 -2.43 -9.01 7.42
C VAL A 273 -3.45 -9.83 8.20
N VAL A 274 -4.23 -10.63 7.49
CA VAL A 274 -5.09 -11.67 8.07
C VAL A 274 -4.63 -13.02 7.50
N ARG A 275 -4.21 -13.94 8.36
CA ARG A 275 -3.70 -15.27 7.97
C ARG A 275 -4.60 -16.37 8.48
N VAL A 276 -4.93 -17.32 7.63
CA VAL A 276 -5.51 -18.59 8.03
C VAL A 276 -4.54 -19.70 7.65
N CYS A 277 -4.11 -20.46 8.65
CA CYS A 277 -3.22 -21.60 8.50
C CYS A 277 -3.99 -22.91 8.67
N ALA A 278 -3.44 -23.99 8.13
CA ALA A 278 -3.95 -25.33 8.42
C ALA A 278 -3.99 -25.61 9.93
N ASP A 279 -5.03 -26.31 10.37
CA ASP A 279 -5.08 -26.92 11.71
C ASP A 279 -4.27 -28.21 11.69
N ASP A 280 -2.95 -28.06 11.78
CA ASP A 280 -2.07 -29.18 12.00
C ASP A 280 -1.31 -28.98 13.30
N GLY A 281 -1.25 -30.04 14.11
CA GLY A 281 -0.52 -30.01 15.36
C GLY A 281 0.97 -29.69 15.18
N VAL A 282 1.51 -29.90 13.96
CA VAL A 282 2.91 -29.60 13.64
C VAL A 282 3.15 -28.10 13.50
N THR A 283 2.32 -27.36 12.74
CA THR A 283 2.44 -25.89 12.67
C THR A 283 2.16 -25.24 14.02
N ARG A 284 1.16 -25.72 14.77
CA ARG A 284 0.88 -25.23 16.12
C ARG A 284 2.08 -25.45 17.06
N PHE A 285 2.70 -26.63 16.99
CA PHE A 285 3.87 -26.96 17.80
C PHE A 285 5.13 -26.18 17.38
N ALA A 286 5.32 -25.98 16.07
CA ALA A 286 6.44 -25.22 15.53
C ALA A 286 6.35 -23.74 15.85
N ARG A 287 5.15 -23.16 15.82
CA ARG A 287 4.92 -21.75 16.07
C ARG A 287 5.02 -21.36 17.54
N ASN A 288 4.62 -22.24 18.45
CA ASN A 288 4.53 -21.90 19.87
C ASN A 288 5.81 -22.20 20.67
N ASN A 289 6.84 -22.82 20.06
CA ASN A 289 8.06 -23.23 20.75
C ASN A 289 9.31 -22.58 20.16
N ASP A 290 9.63 -21.38 20.64
CA ASP A 290 10.96 -20.75 20.46
C ASP A 290 12.10 -21.71 20.85
N TRP A 291 11.84 -22.57 21.83
CA TRP A 291 12.76 -23.62 22.26
C TRP A 291 13.03 -24.66 21.18
N MET A 292 12.02 -25.05 20.40
CA MET A 292 12.20 -26.02 19.32
C MET A 292 13.04 -25.39 18.20
N GLN A 293 12.86 -24.10 17.90
CA GLN A 293 13.74 -23.39 16.98
C GLN A 293 15.18 -23.43 17.48
N ASN A 294 15.42 -23.14 18.76
CA ASN A 294 16.75 -23.20 19.36
C ASN A 294 17.35 -24.62 19.33
N ILE A 295 16.59 -25.65 19.68
CA ILE A 295 17.07 -27.04 19.63
C ILE A 295 17.34 -27.51 18.21
N CYS A 296 16.48 -27.12 17.27
CA CYS A 296 16.70 -27.42 15.87
C CYS A 296 17.95 -26.70 15.36
N CYS A 297 18.23 -25.48 15.82
CA CYS A 297 19.48 -24.78 15.52
C CYS A 297 20.73 -25.44 16.13
N PHE A 298 20.64 -25.99 17.34
CA PHE A 298 21.78 -26.66 18.01
C PHE A 298 22.04 -28.08 17.52
N SER A 299 21.00 -28.79 17.11
CA SER A 299 21.15 -30.08 16.46
C SER A 299 21.55 -29.85 15.00
N PHE A 300 22.43 -30.67 14.43
CA PHE A 300 22.78 -30.61 12.99
C PHE A 300 21.54 -30.73 12.06
N LEU A 301 20.36 -31.03 12.60
CA LEU A 301 19.07 -30.99 11.94
C LEU A 301 18.71 -29.58 11.44
N GLY A 302 19.24 -28.50 12.03
CA GLY A 302 18.99 -27.13 11.59
C GLY A 302 19.38 -26.88 10.13
N VAL A 303 20.44 -27.55 9.65
CA VAL A 303 20.88 -27.45 8.24
C VAL A 303 19.85 -28.06 7.28
N LEU A 304 19.10 -29.08 7.70
CA LEU A 304 18.04 -29.71 6.92
C LEU A 304 16.70 -28.99 7.05
N PHE A 305 16.38 -28.49 8.25
CA PHE A 305 15.13 -27.78 8.50
C PHE A 305 15.10 -26.38 7.87
N TRP A 306 16.24 -25.68 7.82
CA TRP A 306 16.31 -24.34 7.25
C TRP A 306 15.78 -24.23 5.81
N PRO A 307 16.22 -25.05 4.83
CA PRO A 307 15.69 -25.00 3.48
C PRO A 307 14.20 -25.39 3.41
N ILE A 308 13.72 -26.29 4.27
CA ILE A 308 12.30 -26.67 4.34
C ILE A 308 11.45 -25.49 4.84
N MET A 309 11.89 -24.81 5.90
CA MET A 309 11.24 -23.61 6.41
C MET A 309 11.26 -22.46 5.40
N TRP A 310 12.36 -22.29 4.66
CA TRP A 310 12.45 -21.27 3.61
C TRP A 310 11.54 -21.57 2.41
N LEU A 311 11.44 -22.85 2.02
CA LEU A 311 10.47 -23.30 1.01
C LEU A 311 9.03 -23.09 1.49
N HIS A 312 8.79 -23.26 2.79
CA HIS A 312 7.49 -23.04 3.41
C HIS A 312 7.07 -21.57 3.38
N GLU A 313 7.97 -20.65 3.73
CA GLU A 313 7.69 -19.20 3.71
C GLU A 313 7.30 -18.72 2.30
N LYS A 314 7.85 -19.34 1.25
CA LYS A 314 7.46 -19.08 -0.14
C LYS A 314 6.11 -19.64 -0.55
N SER A 315 5.54 -20.56 0.24
CA SER A 315 4.25 -21.20 -0.06
C SER A 315 3.06 -20.30 0.27
N TYR A 316 3.24 -19.33 1.16
CA TYR A 316 2.25 -18.27 1.40
C TYR A 316 2.19 -17.36 0.19
N LYS A 317 1.23 -17.63 -0.70
CA LYS A 317 0.88 -16.73 -1.78
C LYS A 317 -0.10 -15.71 -1.22
N ASN A 318 0.11 -14.45 -1.56
CA ASN A 318 -0.86 -13.38 -1.30
C ASN A 318 -2.04 -13.65 -2.21
N GLU A 319 -2.94 -14.53 -1.78
CA GLU A 319 -4.06 -14.95 -2.61
C GLU A 319 -5.21 -13.94 -2.54
N LEU A 320 -5.30 -13.18 -1.44
CA LEU A 320 -6.30 -12.14 -1.23
C LEU A 320 -5.65 -10.80 -0.90
N VAL A 321 -6.26 -9.73 -1.38
CA VAL A 321 -5.94 -8.34 -1.08
C VAL A 321 -7.21 -7.62 -0.69
N SER A 322 -7.19 -6.86 0.39
CA SER A 322 -8.25 -5.94 0.76
C SER A 322 -7.80 -4.51 0.49
N GLU A 323 -8.41 -3.86 -0.49
CA GLU A 323 -8.04 -2.51 -0.91
C GLU A 323 -8.77 -1.45 -0.07
N PHE A 324 -8.01 -0.66 0.67
CA PHE A 324 -8.50 0.48 1.43
C PHE A 324 -8.20 1.77 0.69
N GLN A 325 -9.16 2.68 0.60
CA GLN A 325 -8.96 4.01 0.03
C GLN A 325 -8.59 5.02 1.12
N MET A 326 -7.76 6.00 0.79
CA MET A 326 -7.53 7.17 1.63
C MET A 326 -8.63 8.21 1.39
N ASN A 327 -9.25 8.68 2.46
CA ASN A 327 -10.29 9.72 2.43
C ASN A 327 -9.72 11.13 2.25
N ILE A 328 -8.39 11.28 2.18
CA ILE A 328 -7.71 12.57 1.99
C ILE A 328 -6.77 12.52 0.79
N SER A 329 -6.78 13.59 0.01
CA SER A 329 -5.81 13.73 -1.09
C SER A 329 -4.40 13.98 -0.54
N PRO A 330 -3.33 13.54 -1.24
CA PRO A 330 -1.94 13.84 -0.87
C PRO A 330 -1.69 15.34 -0.64
N ARG A 331 -2.24 16.18 -1.54
CA ARG A 331 -2.12 17.64 -1.48
C ARG A 331 -2.71 18.21 -0.20
N GLU A 332 -3.95 17.83 0.09
CA GLU A 332 -4.67 18.35 1.26
C GLU A 332 -4.00 17.90 2.55
N TRP A 333 -3.60 16.62 2.62
CA TRP A 333 -2.87 16.11 3.78
C TRP A 333 -1.57 16.88 4.00
N PHE A 334 -0.81 17.13 2.92
CA PHE A 334 0.44 17.89 3.01
C PHE A 334 0.19 19.31 3.53
N GLN A 335 -0.81 20.02 3.00
CA GLN A 335 -1.14 21.38 3.43
C GLN A 335 -1.49 21.45 4.92
N ARG A 336 -2.17 20.43 5.47
CA ARG A 336 -2.51 20.37 6.90
C ARG A 336 -1.30 20.09 7.80
N ASN A 337 -0.26 19.44 7.28
CA ASN A 337 0.87 18.95 8.07
C ASN A 337 2.21 19.66 7.79
N VAL A 338 2.24 20.62 6.85
CA VAL A 338 3.48 21.29 6.41
C VAL A 338 4.19 22.01 7.56
N ASP A 339 3.45 22.67 8.44
CA ASP A 339 4.02 23.40 9.58
C ASP A 339 4.72 22.44 10.56
N ILE A 340 4.14 21.25 10.77
CA ILE A 340 4.74 20.21 11.60
C ILE A 340 6.02 19.71 10.96
N ILE A 341 6.01 19.45 9.65
CA ILE A 341 7.20 19.01 8.91
C ILE A 341 8.32 20.05 9.00
N VAL A 342 8.02 21.32 8.70
CA VAL A 342 8.99 22.42 8.73
C VAL A 342 9.55 22.61 10.14
N THR A 343 8.71 22.58 11.17
CA THR A 343 9.13 22.79 12.56
C THR A 343 10.07 21.68 13.06
N ASN A 344 9.85 20.43 12.65
CA ASN A 344 10.70 19.29 13.05
C ASN A 344 12.02 19.19 12.25
N VAL A 345 12.12 19.88 11.12
CA VAL A 345 13.29 19.86 10.22
C VAL A 345 14.18 21.08 10.44
N ARG A 346 13.57 22.22 10.79
CA ARG A 346 14.30 23.37 11.34
C ARG A 346 15.07 22.85 12.56
N TRP A 347 16.28 23.32 12.80
CA TRP A 347 17.24 22.83 13.82
C TRP A 347 18.21 21.75 13.33
N LEU A 348 19.27 22.20 12.63
CA LEU A 348 20.66 21.81 12.90
C LEU A 348 21.64 22.81 12.26
#